data_AF-A0A7C6AQ72-F1
#
_entry.id   AF-A0A7C6AQ72-F1
#
_cell.length_a   1.000
_cell.length_b   1.000
_cell.length_c   1.000
_cell.angle_alpha   90.00
_cell.angle_beta   90.00
_cell.angle_gamma   90.00
#
_symmetry.space_group_name_H-M   'P 1'
#
loop_
_entity.id
_entity.type
_entity.pdbx_description
1 polymer ?
#
loop_
_entity_poly.entity_id
_entity_poly.type
_entity_poly.pdbx_seq_one_letter_code
_entity_poly.pdbx_strand_id
1 'polypeptide(L)'
;NYAYFSSQGYSADGRVKPDVSAQGLSSAIIREDGTLTFGSGTSFSSPILCGLVTCLWQSNPQKNNMEIMEAVRKSASQYNTPDSLLGYGIPNFQQAYHILAGINVTDVQGFQINNIYPNPCSVSTQLSYVSDKIREITILLLSVDGKVLAEKKFEAQPNVMGHVDISTANLENGFYLLQIKSDDVKKTFSLLKN
;
A
#
# COMPACT_ATOMS: atom_id res chain seq x y z
N ASN A 1 -8.25 1.69 12.76
CA ASN A 1 -8.99 1.92 14.02
C ASN A 1 -9.78 3.22 13.93
N TYR A 2 -11.02 3.21 14.43
CA TYR A 2 -11.90 4.37 14.47
C TYR A 2 -11.44 5.39 15.50
N ALA A 3 -11.55 6.69 15.19
CA ALA A 3 -11.24 7.76 16.12
C ALA A 3 -12.48 8.13 16.95
N TYR A 4 -12.37 8.12 18.28
CA TYR A 4 -13.51 8.26 19.20
C TYR A 4 -14.36 9.52 19.00
N PHE A 5 -13.79 10.61 18.48
CA PHE A 5 -14.47 11.88 18.21
C PHE A 5 -15.17 11.95 16.86
N SER A 6 -14.95 10.97 15.97
CA SER A 6 -15.58 10.99 14.65
C SER A 6 -17.10 10.86 14.80
N SER A 7 -17.85 11.46 13.88
CA SER A 7 -19.28 11.24 13.81
C SER A 7 -19.55 9.86 13.21
N GLN A 8 -20.66 9.26 13.63
CA GLN A 8 -21.12 7.95 13.17
C GLN A 8 -22.33 8.14 12.27
N GLY A 9 -22.44 7.32 11.24
CA GLY A 9 -23.68 7.16 10.48
C GLY A 9 -24.65 6.19 11.16
N TYR A 10 -25.62 5.64 10.44
CA TYR A 10 -26.02 6.01 9.07
C TYR A 10 -26.57 7.44 9.01
N SER A 11 -26.79 7.99 7.80
CA SER A 11 -27.62 9.20 7.69
C SER A 11 -29.08 8.92 8.09
N ALA A 12 -29.88 9.97 8.30
CA ALA A 12 -31.28 9.82 8.72
C ALA A 12 -32.13 8.96 7.77
N ASP A 13 -31.76 8.89 6.49
CA ASP A 13 -32.39 8.06 5.45
C ASP A 13 -31.70 6.69 5.27
N GLY A 14 -30.79 6.30 6.17
CA GLY A 14 -30.17 4.97 6.19
C GLY A 14 -28.97 4.78 5.25
N ARG A 15 -28.45 5.82 4.60
CA ARG A 15 -27.25 5.69 3.76
C ARG A 15 -25.98 5.58 4.58
N VAL A 16 -25.01 4.82 4.06
CA VAL A 16 -23.66 4.67 4.63
C VAL A 16 -23.00 6.05 4.77
N LYS A 17 -22.66 6.41 6.02
CA LYS A 17 -21.87 7.59 6.36
C LYS A 17 -20.91 7.27 7.52
N PRO A 18 -19.66 7.79 7.51
CA PRO A 18 -19.00 8.47 6.39
C PRO A 18 -18.90 7.58 5.14
N ASP A 19 -18.54 8.15 3.97
CA ASP A 19 -18.41 7.34 2.75
C ASP A 19 -17.14 6.47 2.84
N VAL A 20 -16.00 7.11 3.05
CA VAL A 20 -14.71 6.48 3.34
C VAL A 20 -14.00 7.26 4.45
N SER A 21 -12.95 6.68 5.02
CA SER A 21 -12.19 7.25 6.12
C SER A 21 -10.70 7.39 5.80
N ALA A 22 -10.04 8.39 6.37
CA ALA A 22 -8.58 8.54 6.35
C ALA A 22 -8.06 8.88 7.76
N GLN A 23 -6.75 9.10 7.91
CA GLN A 23 -6.18 9.45 9.21
C GLN A 23 -6.72 10.79 9.71
N GLY A 24 -7.40 10.76 10.86
CA GLY A 24 -7.88 11.96 11.55
C GLY A 24 -7.33 12.12 12.97
N LEU A 25 -6.79 11.06 13.58
CA LEU A 25 -6.20 11.08 14.92
C LEU A 25 -4.67 11.21 14.81
N SER A 26 -4.09 12.14 15.56
CA SER A 26 -2.63 12.41 15.56
C SER A 26 -2.07 12.58 14.13
N SER A 27 -2.77 13.35 13.32
CA SER A 27 -2.35 13.70 11.96
C SER A 27 -1.21 14.70 12.02
N ALA A 28 -0.14 14.50 11.25
CA ALA A 28 0.95 15.47 11.15
C ALA A 28 0.47 16.73 10.44
N ILE A 29 0.68 17.90 11.04
CA ILE A 29 0.28 19.21 10.51
C ILE A 29 1.38 20.23 10.71
N ILE A 30 1.40 21.25 9.85
CA ILE A 30 2.29 22.41 9.96
C ILE A 30 1.49 23.58 10.54
N ARG A 31 2.01 24.21 11.60
CA ARG A 31 1.44 25.43 12.20
C ARG A 31 1.76 26.66 11.36
N GLU A 32 1.09 27.77 11.65
CA GLU A 32 1.34 29.06 10.98
C GLU A 32 2.80 29.55 11.11
N ASP A 33 3.47 29.17 12.20
CA ASP A 33 4.89 29.45 12.44
C ASP A 33 5.84 28.48 11.73
N GLY A 34 5.32 27.56 10.90
CA GLY A 34 6.08 26.57 10.16
C GLY A 34 6.49 25.32 10.96
N THR A 35 6.09 25.23 12.24
CA THR A 35 6.48 24.10 13.08
C THR A 35 5.63 22.85 12.82
N LEU A 36 6.28 21.69 12.82
CA LEU A 36 5.62 20.38 12.75
C LEU A 36 4.98 20.05 14.10
N THR A 37 3.70 19.67 14.07
CA THR A 37 2.97 19.19 15.24
C THR A 37 1.97 18.10 14.84
N PHE A 38 1.21 17.59 15.80
CA PHE A 38 0.16 16.60 15.57
C PHE A 38 -1.19 17.15 16.03
N GLY A 39 -2.23 16.91 15.22
CA GLY A 39 -3.60 17.35 15.48
C GLY A 39 -4.61 16.22 15.29
N SER A 40 -5.76 16.34 15.97
CA SER A 40 -6.83 15.34 15.93
C SER A 40 -8.17 15.97 15.56
N GLY A 41 -8.85 15.41 14.57
CA GLY A 41 -10.12 15.90 14.04
C GLY A 41 -10.45 15.32 12.67
N THR A 42 -11.74 15.17 12.36
CA THR A 42 -12.19 14.79 11.01
C THR A 42 -11.83 15.84 9.97
N SER A 43 -11.67 17.10 10.40
CA SER A 43 -11.12 18.20 9.60
C SER A 43 -9.69 17.97 9.09
N PHE A 44 -8.94 17.01 9.66
CA PHE A 44 -7.64 16.59 9.13
C PHE A 44 -7.77 15.41 8.15
N SER A 45 -8.70 14.49 8.42
CA SER A 45 -9.00 13.38 7.50
C SER A 45 -9.52 13.87 6.14
N SER A 46 -10.33 14.93 6.12
CA SER A 46 -10.91 15.49 4.89
C SER A 46 -9.86 16.00 3.89
N PRO A 47 -8.93 16.92 4.24
CA PRO A 47 -7.91 17.41 3.33
C PRO A 47 -6.88 16.34 2.94
N ILE A 48 -6.55 15.38 3.82
CA ILE A 48 -5.69 14.24 3.47
C ILE A 48 -6.32 13.44 2.32
N LEU A 49 -7.60 13.07 2.48
CA LEU A 49 -8.31 12.33 1.44
C LEU A 49 -8.48 13.18 0.17
N CYS A 50 -8.78 14.48 0.30
CA CYS A 50 -8.90 15.40 -0.83
C CYS A 50 -7.62 15.44 -1.68
N GLY A 51 -6.44 15.53 -1.04
CA GLY A 51 -5.16 15.50 -1.74
C GLY A 51 -4.94 14.19 -2.51
N LEU A 52 -5.21 13.05 -1.87
CA LEU A 52 -5.07 11.74 -2.51
C LEU A 52 -6.04 11.56 -3.69
N VAL A 53 -7.31 11.95 -3.54
CA VAL A 53 -8.31 11.95 -4.62
C VAL A 53 -7.90 12.87 -5.76
N THR A 54 -7.33 14.03 -5.46
CA THR A 54 -6.84 14.98 -6.46
C THR A 54 -5.70 14.37 -7.28
N CYS A 55 -4.72 13.73 -6.64
CA CYS A 55 -3.63 13.02 -7.34
C CYS A 55 -4.17 11.86 -8.20
N LEU A 56 -5.12 11.09 -7.67
CA LEU A 56 -5.77 10.00 -8.43
C LEU A 56 -6.48 10.52 -9.67
N TRP A 57 -7.24 11.62 -9.54
CA TRP A 57 -7.94 12.23 -10.66
C TRP A 57 -6.96 12.88 -11.65
N GLN A 58 -5.90 13.52 -11.17
CA GLN A 58 -4.85 14.09 -12.03
C GLN A 58 -4.18 13.01 -12.91
N SER A 59 -3.98 11.80 -12.37
CA SER A 59 -3.43 10.67 -13.15
C SER A 59 -4.45 10.02 -14.10
N ASN A 60 -5.73 10.41 -14.03
CA ASN A 60 -6.83 9.86 -14.82
C ASN A 60 -7.75 10.98 -15.37
N PRO A 61 -7.22 11.94 -16.16
CA PRO A 61 -7.94 13.15 -16.55
C PRO A 61 -9.20 12.90 -17.40
N GLN A 62 -9.30 11.73 -18.04
CA GLN A 62 -10.46 11.29 -18.81
C GLN A 62 -11.64 10.80 -17.96
N LYS A 63 -11.44 10.60 -16.66
CA LYS A 63 -12.45 10.05 -15.75
C LYS A 63 -13.31 11.15 -15.14
N ASN A 64 -14.60 10.88 -14.98
CA ASN A 64 -15.50 11.81 -14.29
C ASN A 64 -15.48 11.58 -12.77
N ASN A 65 -16.11 12.50 -12.02
CA ASN A 65 -16.17 12.45 -10.56
C ASN A 65 -16.76 11.13 -10.01
N MET A 66 -17.79 10.60 -10.65
CA MET A 66 -18.45 9.37 -10.22
C MET A 66 -17.55 8.14 -10.39
N GLU A 67 -16.80 8.07 -11.50
CA GLU A 67 -15.82 6.99 -11.72
C GLU A 67 -14.70 7.03 -10.68
N ILE A 68 -14.17 8.22 -10.36
CA ILE A 68 -13.15 8.39 -9.32
C ILE A 68 -13.70 7.96 -7.96
N MET A 69 -14.88 8.44 -7.57
CA MET A 69 -15.50 8.10 -6.29
C MET A 69 -15.75 6.60 -6.16
N GLU A 70 -16.23 5.95 -7.22
CA GLU A 70 -16.50 4.51 -7.19
C GLU A 70 -15.21 3.68 -7.09
N ALA A 71 -14.14 4.09 -7.79
CA ALA A 71 -12.84 3.45 -7.65
C ALA A 71 -12.28 3.58 -6.22
N VAL A 72 -12.43 4.76 -5.60
CA VAL A 72 -12.04 4.98 -4.21
C VAL A 72 -12.83 4.08 -3.26
N ARG A 73 -14.16 3.98 -3.42
CA ARG A 73 -15.00 3.08 -2.60
C ARG A 73 -14.61 1.61 -2.78
N LYS A 74 -14.52 1.13 -4.02
CA LYS A 74 -14.15 -0.26 -4.34
C LYS A 74 -12.77 -0.66 -3.81
N SER A 75 -11.87 0.31 -3.66
CA SER A 75 -10.53 0.11 -3.11
C SER A 75 -10.47 0.12 -1.57
N ALA A 76 -11.58 0.39 -0.90
CA ALA A 76 -11.60 0.58 0.54
C ALA A 76 -11.64 -0.75 1.29
N SER A 77 -11.02 -0.76 2.48
CA SER A 77 -10.74 -1.96 3.28
C SER A 77 -11.95 -2.83 3.64
N GLN A 78 -13.17 -2.29 3.60
CA GLN A 78 -14.41 -3.00 3.92
C GLN A 78 -15.53 -2.70 2.91
N TYR A 79 -15.19 -2.50 1.63
CA TYR A 79 -16.15 -2.16 0.57
C TYR A 79 -17.40 -3.06 0.56
N ASN A 80 -17.23 -4.37 0.72
CA ASN A 80 -18.32 -5.35 0.70
C ASN A 80 -19.17 -5.37 1.99
N THR A 81 -18.66 -4.80 3.08
CA THR A 81 -19.30 -4.80 4.41
C THR A 81 -19.13 -3.44 5.08
N PRO A 82 -19.74 -2.38 4.53
CA PRO A 82 -19.63 -1.05 5.10
C PRO A 82 -20.33 -0.98 6.46
N ASP A 83 -19.86 -0.10 7.32
CA ASP A 83 -20.47 0.16 8.64
C ASP A 83 -20.75 1.65 8.86
N SER A 84 -21.31 1.98 10.03
CA SER A 84 -21.59 3.35 10.44
C SER A 84 -20.37 4.12 10.98
N LEU A 85 -19.22 3.47 11.15
CA LEU A 85 -18.04 4.05 11.77
C LEU A 85 -17.04 4.53 10.71
N LEU A 86 -16.64 3.63 9.81
CA LEU A 86 -15.63 3.86 8.77
C LEU A 86 -16.24 3.94 7.37
N GLY A 87 -17.52 3.64 7.20
CA GLY A 87 -18.16 3.59 5.89
C GLY A 87 -17.67 2.38 5.10
N TYR A 88 -17.28 2.59 3.85
CA TYR A 88 -16.60 1.58 3.03
C TYR A 88 -15.15 1.30 3.50
N GLY A 89 -14.62 2.07 4.46
CA GLY A 89 -13.30 1.83 5.07
C GLY A 89 -12.22 2.82 4.66
N ILE A 90 -10.96 2.39 4.78
CA ILE A 90 -9.79 3.17 4.39
C ILE A 90 -9.42 2.82 2.94
N PRO A 91 -9.48 3.76 1.98
CA PRO A 91 -9.15 3.51 0.58
C PRO A 91 -7.68 3.15 0.36
N ASN A 92 -7.43 2.16 -0.50
CA ASN A 92 -6.12 1.90 -1.07
C ASN A 92 -5.99 2.57 -2.44
N PHE A 93 -5.26 3.70 -2.50
CA PHE A 93 -5.15 4.49 -3.73
C PHE A 93 -4.39 3.80 -4.87
N GLN A 94 -3.51 2.82 -4.57
CA GLN A 94 -2.90 1.99 -5.60
C GLN A 94 -3.96 1.10 -6.26
N GLN A 95 -4.83 0.47 -5.46
CA GLN A 95 -5.92 -0.34 -5.97
C GLN A 95 -6.96 0.52 -6.71
N ALA A 96 -7.28 1.72 -6.22
CA ALA A 96 -8.16 2.65 -6.91
C ALA A 96 -7.61 3.02 -8.31
N TYR A 97 -6.31 3.27 -8.41
CA TYR A 97 -5.65 3.52 -9.69
C TYR A 97 -5.76 2.32 -10.64
N HIS A 98 -5.52 1.10 -10.17
CA HIS A 98 -5.68 -0.10 -11.00
C HIS A 98 -7.10 -0.28 -11.52
N ILE A 99 -8.11 -0.02 -10.68
CA ILE A 99 -9.52 -0.09 -11.07
C ILE A 99 -9.81 0.89 -12.22
N LEU A 100 -9.29 2.12 -12.14
CA LEU A 100 -9.49 3.13 -13.19
C LEU A 100 -8.73 2.81 -14.49
N ALA A 101 -7.53 2.24 -14.36
CA ALA A 101 -6.68 1.82 -15.47
C ALA A 101 -7.15 0.50 -16.13
N GLY A 102 -8.11 -0.20 -15.53
CA GLY A 102 -8.60 -1.49 -16.04
C GLY A 102 -7.58 -2.63 -15.90
N ILE A 103 -6.65 -2.51 -14.96
CA ILE A 103 -5.61 -3.51 -14.73
C ILE A 103 -6.21 -4.64 -13.88
N ASN A 104 -6.34 -5.84 -14.44
CA ASN A 104 -6.85 -7.01 -13.72
C ASN A 104 -5.72 -7.97 -13.37
N VAL A 105 -5.79 -8.55 -12.17
CA VAL A 105 -4.88 -9.61 -11.73
C VAL A 105 -4.97 -10.84 -12.63
N THR A 106 -6.15 -11.10 -13.20
CA THR A 106 -6.40 -12.22 -14.12
C THR A 106 -5.63 -12.12 -15.43
N ASP A 107 -5.17 -10.93 -15.81
CA ASP A 107 -4.42 -10.72 -17.04
C ASP A 107 -2.96 -11.14 -16.90
N VAL A 108 -2.53 -11.45 -15.67
CA VAL A 108 -1.16 -11.88 -15.38
C VAL A 108 -1.09 -13.40 -15.28
N GLN A 109 0.02 -13.94 -15.77
CA GLN A 109 0.36 -15.36 -15.66
C GLN A 109 1.59 -15.54 -14.77
N GLY A 110 1.46 -16.42 -13.78
CA GLY A 110 2.56 -16.80 -12.92
C GLY A 110 2.91 -15.78 -11.84
N PHE A 111 4.07 -16.00 -11.23
CA PHE A 111 4.72 -15.05 -10.34
C PHE A 111 5.83 -14.30 -11.09
N GLN A 112 5.84 -12.98 -11.00
CA GLN A 112 6.89 -12.15 -11.60
C GLN A 112 7.43 -11.16 -10.58
N ILE A 113 8.72 -10.87 -10.67
CA ILE A 113 9.38 -9.86 -9.85
C ILE A 113 9.63 -8.66 -10.73
N ASN A 114 9.07 -7.52 -10.34
CA ASN A 114 9.13 -6.28 -11.11
C ASN A 114 10.42 -5.53 -10.80
N ASN A 115 10.67 -5.27 -9.51
CA ASN A 115 11.86 -4.58 -9.04
C ASN A 115 12.09 -4.80 -7.54
N ILE A 116 13.26 -4.39 -7.05
CA ILE A 116 13.58 -4.25 -5.63
C ILE A 116 14.09 -2.83 -5.39
N TYR A 117 13.45 -2.10 -4.48
CA TYR A 117 13.80 -0.70 -4.20
C TYR A 117 13.43 -0.29 -2.75
N PRO A 118 14.14 0.69 -2.16
CA PRO A 118 15.32 1.35 -2.69
C PRO A 118 16.54 0.42 -2.72
N ASN A 119 17.44 0.66 -3.66
CA ASN A 119 18.77 0.07 -3.74
C ASN A 119 19.72 1.12 -4.35
N PRO A 120 20.63 1.74 -3.59
CA PRO A 120 21.03 1.38 -2.22
C PRO A 120 19.93 1.55 -1.17
N CYS A 121 19.92 0.69 -0.16
CA CYS A 121 18.97 0.72 0.95
C CYS A 121 19.65 1.17 2.25
N SER A 122 18.87 1.76 3.16
CA SER A 122 19.30 2.08 4.52
C SER A 122 18.61 1.15 5.52
N VAL A 123 17.38 1.44 5.92
CA VAL A 123 16.64 0.68 6.94
C VAL A 123 15.78 -0.45 6.36
N SER A 124 15.36 -0.31 5.10
CA SER A 124 14.55 -1.31 4.40
C SER A 124 14.73 -1.23 2.89
N THR A 125 14.37 -2.33 2.23
CA THR A 125 14.09 -2.41 0.80
C THR A 125 12.76 -3.15 0.59
N GLN A 126 12.16 -3.02 -0.58
CA GLN A 126 10.87 -3.60 -0.92
C GLN A 126 11.00 -4.41 -2.20
N LEU A 127 10.45 -5.62 -2.18
CA LEU A 127 10.24 -6.43 -3.37
C LEU A 127 8.88 -6.08 -3.96
N SER A 128 8.84 -5.56 -5.19
CA SER A 128 7.60 -5.47 -5.96
C SER A 128 7.42 -6.71 -6.82
N TYR A 129 6.23 -7.29 -6.78
CA TYR A 129 5.88 -8.51 -7.48
C TYR A 129 4.51 -8.43 -8.13
N VAL A 130 4.30 -9.33 -9.07
CA VAL A 130 3.00 -9.65 -9.62
C VAL A 130 2.72 -11.13 -9.38
N SER A 131 1.49 -11.46 -8.99
CA SER A 131 1.05 -12.84 -8.81
C SER A 131 -0.38 -13.01 -9.31
N ASP A 132 -0.62 -14.08 -10.04
CA ASP A 132 -1.94 -14.52 -10.54
C ASP A 132 -2.79 -15.20 -9.47
N LYS A 133 -2.15 -15.92 -8.55
CA LYS A 133 -2.78 -16.65 -7.45
C LYS A 133 -2.00 -16.48 -6.14
N ILE A 134 -2.53 -17.04 -5.06
CA ILE A 134 -1.81 -17.17 -3.79
C ILE A 134 -0.59 -18.09 -4.00
N ARG A 135 0.61 -17.63 -3.61
CA ARG A 135 1.86 -18.39 -3.76
C ARG A 135 2.76 -18.24 -2.53
N GLU A 136 3.36 -19.34 -2.08
CA GLU A 136 4.46 -19.26 -1.11
C GLU A 136 5.72 -18.77 -1.84
N ILE A 137 6.34 -17.72 -1.29
CA ILE A 137 7.63 -17.20 -1.75
C ILE A 137 8.63 -17.23 -0.59
N THR A 138 9.85 -17.61 -0.89
CA THR A 138 10.97 -17.58 0.05
C THR A 138 11.96 -16.51 -0.38
N ILE A 139 12.21 -15.56 0.52
CA ILE A 139 13.19 -14.49 0.36
C ILE A 139 14.40 -14.83 1.23
N LEU A 140 15.55 -15.02 0.59
CA LEU A 140 16.82 -15.30 1.24
C LEU A 140 17.73 -14.08 1.11
N LEU A 141 18.20 -13.58 2.24
CA LEU A 141 19.29 -12.62 2.28
C LEU A 141 20.58 -13.40 2.45
N LEU A 142 21.52 -13.19 1.53
CA LEU A 142 22.80 -13.88 1.49
C LEU A 142 23.94 -12.85 1.57
N SER A 143 25.05 -13.26 2.16
CA SER A 143 26.32 -12.56 1.98
C SER A 143 26.88 -12.82 0.57
N VAL A 144 27.91 -12.07 0.18
CA VAL A 144 28.54 -12.20 -1.16
C VAL A 144 29.21 -13.56 -1.40
N ASP A 145 29.61 -14.26 -0.34
CA ASP A 145 30.12 -15.64 -0.37
C ASP A 145 28.99 -16.71 -0.41
N GLY A 146 27.72 -16.28 -0.43
CA GLY A 146 26.56 -17.16 -0.60
C GLY A 146 26.01 -17.76 0.70
N LYS A 147 26.55 -17.39 1.86
CA LYS A 147 26.01 -17.82 3.16
C LYS A 147 24.65 -17.15 3.40
N VAL A 148 23.66 -17.93 3.81
CA VAL A 148 22.34 -17.42 4.21
C VAL A 148 22.48 -16.66 5.52
N LEU A 149 22.13 -15.38 5.49
CA LEU A 149 22.10 -14.48 6.64
C LEU A 149 20.69 -14.39 7.25
N ALA A 150 19.65 -14.41 6.41
CA ALA A 150 18.26 -14.43 6.83
C ALA A 150 17.36 -15.13 5.80
N GLU A 151 16.27 -15.71 6.27
CA GLU A 151 15.21 -16.30 5.46
C GLU A 151 13.85 -15.78 5.94
N LYS A 152 13.02 -15.37 4.98
CA LYS A 152 11.63 -14.98 5.21
C LYS A 152 10.75 -15.69 4.21
N LYS A 153 9.78 -16.45 4.71
CA LYS A 153 8.68 -16.98 3.92
C LYS A 153 7.52 -15.99 3.93
N PHE A 154 6.86 -15.83 2.80
CA PHE A 154 5.73 -14.93 2.64
C PHE A 154 4.71 -15.54 1.68
N GLU A 155 3.43 -15.31 1.96
CA GLU A 155 2.35 -15.72 1.09
C GLU A 155 1.95 -14.54 0.18
N ALA A 156 2.43 -14.57 -1.06
CA ALA A 156 2.11 -13.59 -2.08
C ALA A 156 0.65 -13.71 -2.50
N GLN A 157 -0.13 -12.66 -2.29
CA GLN A 157 -1.53 -12.60 -2.70
C GLN A 157 -1.64 -12.25 -4.19
N PRO A 158 -2.74 -12.63 -4.85
CA PRO A 158 -3.01 -12.22 -6.22
C PRO A 158 -3.00 -10.69 -6.34
N ASN A 159 -2.04 -10.13 -7.08
CA ASN A 159 -1.84 -8.68 -7.17
C ASN A 159 -0.98 -8.34 -8.39
N VAL A 160 -1.27 -7.22 -9.05
CA VAL A 160 -0.49 -6.67 -10.18
C VAL A 160 0.66 -5.76 -9.74
N MET A 161 0.64 -5.31 -8.49
CA MET A 161 1.75 -4.57 -7.86
C MET A 161 1.77 -4.89 -6.36
N GLY A 162 1.97 -6.17 -6.05
CA GLY A 162 2.19 -6.60 -4.67
C GLY A 162 3.55 -6.11 -4.19
N HIS A 163 3.67 -5.84 -2.88
CA HIS A 163 4.93 -5.44 -2.27
C HIS A 163 5.22 -6.27 -1.03
N VAL A 164 6.50 -6.55 -0.79
CA VAL A 164 6.98 -7.17 0.45
C VAL A 164 8.10 -6.34 1.02
N ASP A 165 7.91 -5.82 2.24
CA ASP A 165 8.96 -5.16 2.98
C ASP A 165 10.01 -6.14 3.48
N ILE A 166 11.27 -5.76 3.28
CA ILE A 166 12.46 -6.48 3.70
C ILE A 166 13.28 -5.53 4.55
N SER A 167 13.39 -5.84 5.85
CA SER A 167 14.18 -5.04 6.77
C SER A 167 15.68 -5.25 6.52
N THR A 168 16.42 -4.15 6.41
CA THR A 168 17.88 -4.12 6.27
C THR A 168 18.54 -3.36 7.42
N ALA A 169 17.76 -2.97 8.43
CA ALA A 169 18.21 -2.12 9.54
C ALA A 169 19.36 -2.73 10.36
N ASN A 170 19.42 -4.06 10.45
CA ASN A 170 20.42 -4.78 11.24
C ASN A 170 21.62 -5.24 10.40
N LEU A 171 21.74 -4.79 9.14
CA LEU A 171 22.86 -5.11 8.27
C LEU A 171 23.94 -4.04 8.38
N GLU A 172 25.19 -4.49 8.37
CA GLU A 172 26.33 -3.59 8.21
C GLU A 172 26.36 -3.03 6.77
N ASN A 173 27.12 -1.95 6.58
CA ASN A 173 27.25 -1.36 5.26
C ASN A 173 28.07 -2.27 4.35
N GLY A 174 27.55 -2.52 3.14
CA GLY A 174 28.20 -3.44 2.21
C GLY A 174 27.25 -4.02 1.17
N PHE A 175 27.78 -4.99 0.43
CA PHE A 175 27.04 -5.71 -0.60
C PHE A 175 26.45 -7.00 -0.04
N TYR A 176 25.22 -7.27 -0.44
CA TYR A 176 24.47 -8.48 -0.15
C TYR A 176 23.80 -9.00 -1.41
N LEU A 177 23.35 -10.25 -1.38
CA LEU A 177 22.53 -10.84 -2.42
C LEU A 177 21.15 -11.17 -1.86
N LEU A 178 20.11 -10.72 -2.54
CA LEU A 178 18.74 -11.06 -2.23
C LEU A 178 18.23 -12.09 -3.23
N GLN A 179 17.98 -13.31 -2.79
CA GLN A 179 17.46 -14.39 -3.62
C GLN A 179 15.99 -14.65 -3.31
N ILE A 180 15.14 -14.58 -4.33
CA ILE A 180 13.71 -14.84 -4.22
C ILE A 180 13.42 -16.14 -4.96
N LYS A 181 12.71 -17.04 -4.27
CA LYS A 181 12.25 -18.32 -4.78
C LYS A 181 10.73 -18.41 -4.68
N SER A 182 10.12 -18.89 -5.75
CA SER A 182 8.76 -19.41 -5.81
C SER A 182 8.79 -20.67 -6.70
N ASP A 183 7.68 -21.39 -6.80
CA ASP A 183 7.58 -22.63 -7.60
C ASP A 183 8.12 -22.45 -9.03
N ASP A 184 7.84 -21.28 -9.64
CA ASP A 184 8.15 -20.99 -11.04
C ASP A 184 9.38 -20.09 -11.23
N VAL A 185 9.90 -19.47 -10.15
CA VAL A 185 10.90 -18.40 -10.25
C VAL A 185 11.99 -18.56 -9.21
N LYS A 186 13.23 -18.50 -9.67
CA LYS A 186 14.40 -18.23 -8.82
C LYS A 186 15.19 -17.07 -9.41
N LYS A 187 15.20 -15.93 -8.72
CA LYS A 187 15.99 -14.75 -9.12
C LYS A 187 16.86 -14.28 -7.96
N THR A 188 18.03 -13.75 -8.29
CA THR A 188 18.97 -13.17 -7.32
C THR A 188 19.28 -11.75 -7.74
N PHE A 189 19.29 -10.83 -6.77
CA PHE A 189 19.54 -9.40 -6.97
C PHE A 189 20.69 -8.96 -6.06
N SER A 190 21.54 -8.07 -6.57
CA SER A 190 22.54 -7.40 -5.74
C SER A 190 21.87 -6.29 -4.94
N LEU A 191 22.17 -6.20 -3.65
CA LEU A 191 21.66 -5.20 -2.73
C LEU A 191 22.84 -4.46 -2.09
N LEU A 192 22.86 -3.14 -2.20
CA LEU A 192 23.86 -2.29 -1.55
C LEU A 192 23.25 -1.64 -0.31
N LYS A 193 23.85 -1.88 0.85
CA LYS A 193 23.45 -1.28 2.14
C LYS A 193 24.39 -0.12 2.50
N ASN A 194 23.80 1.05 2.73
CA ASN A 194 24.47 2.29 3.14
C ASN A 194 24.21 2.65 4.61
#